data_AF-A0A6L6ZVH0-F1
#
_entry.id   AF-A0A6L6ZVH0-F1
#
_cell.length_a   1.000
_cell.length_b   1.000
_cell.length_c   1.000
_cell.angle_alpha   90.00
_cell.angle_beta   90.00
_cell.angle_gamma   90.00
#
_symmetry.space_group_name_H-M   'P 1'
#
loop_
_entity.id
_entity.type
_entity.pdbx_description
1 polymer ?
#
loop_
_entity_poly.entity_id
_entity_poly.type
_entity_poly.pdbx_seq_one_letter_code
_entity_poly.pdbx_strand_id
1 'polypeptide(L)'
;MFRKIKIRKMTLNRALDKYLKTVSVHKKGHLQEVYRVNVIKRHPVADRYMDEITTVDIASYRDQRLAQINPRTGRQITGNTVRLELALLSSLFNIARVEWGTCRMNPVELVRKPKINNGRDRRLTSGEERRLSRYFRDKNQQLYVIFHLALETAMRQGEILTLRWEHLDLQHGVAHLPETKNGSPRDVPLSRKARSYLQMLPQQLNGNVFTYTSSGFKSAWRTALLDLKIENLHFHDLRHEAISRFFELGTLNVIEVAAISGHRSLNMLKRYTHLRAYQLVSKLDARRKQTSKISPYFVPYPATVGNRNGLFVVTLHDFDLETRAETREQAISHASVLLLRTLAQAAQRGERVPTPGELPANIDERVMICPLTN
;
A
#
# COMPACT_ATOMS: atom_id res chain seq x y z
N MET A 1 45.31 32.71 -24.75
CA MET A 1 46.12 31.96 -23.76
C MET A 1 45.22 31.54 -22.60
N PHE A 2 44.73 30.29 -22.57
CA PHE A 2 43.89 29.83 -21.45
C PHE A 2 44.76 29.74 -20.18
N ARG A 3 44.49 30.60 -19.20
CA ARG A 3 45.14 30.56 -17.88
C ARG A 3 44.87 29.18 -17.29
N LYS A 4 45.88 28.31 -17.21
CA LYS A 4 45.76 26.98 -16.58
C LYS A 4 45.26 27.22 -15.14
N ILE A 5 43.98 26.92 -14.89
CA ILE A 5 43.40 26.99 -13.55
C ILE A 5 44.22 26.03 -12.68
N LYS A 6 44.98 26.59 -11.74
CA LYS A 6 45.84 25.82 -10.84
C LYS A 6 44.92 25.05 -9.90
N ILE A 7 44.96 23.72 -9.99
CA ILE A 7 44.17 22.85 -9.12
C ILE A 7 44.71 22.97 -7.70
N ARG A 8 43.83 23.23 -6.74
CA ARG A 8 44.17 23.21 -5.32
C ARG A 8 44.27 21.76 -4.86
N LYS A 9 45.44 21.35 -4.39
CA LYS A 9 45.66 19.99 -3.89
C LYS A 9 44.90 19.78 -2.58
N MET A 10 44.00 18.80 -2.58
CA MET A 10 43.21 18.40 -1.42
C MET A 10 42.91 16.90 -1.53
N THR A 11 43.10 16.16 -0.44
CA THR A 11 42.71 14.73 -0.40
C THR A 11 41.20 14.58 -0.28
N LEU A 12 40.67 13.45 -0.73
CA LEU A 12 39.24 13.15 -0.59
C LEU A 12 38.81 13.13 0.88
N ASN A 13 39.67 12.66 1.79
CA ASN A 13 39.44 12.66 3.23
C ASN A 13 39.17 14.07 3.77
N ARG A 14 40.05 15.04 3.45
CA ARG A 14 39.85 16.45 3.81
C ARG A 14 38.63 17.07 3.13
N ALA A 15 38.37 16.69 1.87
CA ALA A 15 37.20 17.14 1.13
C ALA A 15 35.89 16.69 1.78
N LEU A 16 35.84 15.46 2.29
CA LEU A 16 34.69 14.90 3.01
C LEU A 16 34.43 15.65 4.32
N ASP A 17 35.48 15.95 5.09
CA ASP A 17 35.35 16.74 6.31
C ASP A 17 34.84 18.17 6.03
N LYS A 18 35.39 18.80 4.99
CA LYS A 18 34.91 20.11 4.53
C LYS A 18 33.44 20.05 4.09
N TYR A 19 33.06 19.02 3.32
CA TYR A 19 31.69 18.81 2.88
C TYR A 19 30.71 18.67 4.06
N LEU A 20 31.10 17.91 5.10
CA LEU A 20 30.26 17.77 6.29
C LEU A 20 30.04 19.10 7.01
N LYS A 21 31.10 19.90 7.17
CA LYS A 21 31.07 21.18 7.89
C LYS A 21 30.34 22.30 7.14
N THR A 22 30.41 22.31 5.81
CA THR A 22 29.96 23.46 5.00
C THR A 22 28.68 23.21 4.22
N VAL A 23 28.39 21.96 3.88
CA VAL A 23 27.27 21.60 2.99
C VAL A 23 26.27 20.71 3.72
N SER A 24 26.77 19.62 4.31
CA SER A 24 25.91 18.59 4.92
C SER A 24 25.14 19.11 6.14
N VAL A 25 25.75 20.01 6.94
CA VAL A 25 25.18 20.53 8.19
C VAL A 25 23.81 21.19 8.00
N HIS A 26 23.56 21.79 6.83
CA HIS A 26 22.29 22.43 6.51
C HIS A 26 21.23 21.45 5.97
N LYS A 27 21.56 20.16 5.82
CA LYS A 27 20.63 19.14 5.30
C LYS A 27 19.93 18.41 6.44
N LYS A 28 18.62 18.18 6.27
CA LYS A 28 17.83 17.27 7.14
C LYS A 28 18.44 15.86 7.27
N GLY A 29 19.24 15.44 6.29
CA GLY A 29 19.92 14.14 6.24
C GLY A 29 21.37 14.13 6.76
N HIS A 30 21.81 15.18 7.48
CA HIS A 30 23.20 15.36 7.91
C HIS A 30 23.76 14.11 8.62
N LEU A 31 23.06 13.60 9.63
CA LEU A 31 23.52 12.45 10.42
C LEU A 31 23.73 11.19 9.56
N GLN A 32 22.89 10.97 8.55
CA GLN A 32 23.05 9.84 7.63
C GLN A 32 24.24 10.06 6.68
N GLU A 33 24.50 11.30 6.27
CA GLU A 33 25.69 11.63 5.48
C GLU A 33 26.98 11.47 6.32
N VAL A 34 26.99 11.84 7.61
CA VAL A 34 28.12 11.62 8.53
C VAL A 34 28.50 10.13 8.58
N TYR A 35 27.51 9.24 8.73
CA TYR A 35 27.78 7.80 8.71
C TYR A 35 28.41 7.34 7.39
N ARG A 36 27.87 7.79 6.24
CA ARG A 36 28.41 7.43 4.92
C ARG A 36 29.83 7.97 4.71
N VAL A 37 30.09 9.21 5.14
CA VAL A 37 31.43 9.80 5.09
C VAL A 37 32.41 8.97 5.90
N ASN A 38 32.06 8.56 7.13
CA ASN A 38 32.93 7.71 7.94
C ASN A 38 33.21 6.35 7.29
N VAL A 39 32.25 5.79 6.55
CA VAL A 39 32.47 4.57 5.77
C VAL A 39 33.43 4.82 4.61
N ILE A 40 33.24 5.89 3.85
CA ILE A 40 34.12 6.27 2.72
C ILE A 40 35.55 6.55 3.21
N LYS A 41 35.70 7.27 4.32
CA LYS A 41 37.00 7.63 4.92
C LYS A 41 37.86 6.43 5.32
N ARG A 42 37.26 5.26 5.56
CA ARG A 42 37.99 4.02 5.88
C ARG A 42 38.57 3.32 4.65
N HIS A 43 38.18 3.74 3.46
CA HIS A 43 38.65 3.14 2.21
C HIS A 43 39.90 3.88 1.70
N PRO A 44 40.91 3.18 1.15
CA PRO A 44 42.16 3.81 0.68
C PRO A 44 41.98 4.95 -0.34
N VAL A 45 40.88 4.95 -1.09
CA VAL A 45 40.53 6.05 -2.01
C VAL A 45 40.41 7.42 -1.31
N ALA A 46 40.12 7.44 0.00
CA ALA A 46 40.01 8.67 0.78
C ALA A 46 41.35 9.41 0.88
N ASP A 47 42.48 8.71 0.87
CA ASP A 47 43.80 9.32 1.06
C ASP A 47 44.37 9.89 -0.24
N ARG A 48 43.76 9.57 -1.39
CA ARG A 48 44.16 10.12 -2.70
C ARG A 48 43.74 11.57 -2.87
N TYR A 49 44.49 12.31 -3.69
CA TYR A 49 44.12 13.67 -4.08
C TYR A 49 42.90 13.67 -5.00
N MET A 50 42.03 14.65 -4.80
CA MET A 50 40.77 14.81 -5.54
C MET A 50 40.95 14.88 -7.06
N ASP A 51 42.07 15.39 -7.55
CA ASP A 51 42.38 15.51 -8.98
C ASP A 51 43.03 14.26 -9.59
N GLU A 52 43.44 13.32 -8.75
CA GLU A 52 44.04 12.04 -9.16
C GLU A 52 43.03 10.88 -9.12
N ILE A 53 41.85 11.10 -8.53
CA ILE A 53 40.79 10.08 -8.46
C ILE A 53 40.10 9.97 -9.82
N THR A 54 40.18 8.77 -10.39
CA THR A 54 39.61 8.43 -11.70
C THR A 54 38.28 7.69 -11.57
N THR A 55 37.59 7.50 -12.70
CA THR A 55 36.39 6.67 -12.80
C THR A 55 36.66 5.22 -12.40
N VAL A 56 37.86 4.71 -12.68
CA VAL A 56 38.31 3.35 -12.32
C VAL A 56 38.40 3.18 -10.81
N ASP A 57 38.90 4.20 -10.09
CA ASP A 57 39.00 4.18 -8.64
C ASP A 57 37.62 4.13 -7.97
N ILE A 58 36.66 4.90 -8.49
CA ILE A 58 35.28 4.90 -7.99
C ILE A 58 34.56 3.58 -8.34
N ALA A 59 34.82 2.99 -9.50
CA ALA A 59 34.30 1.67 -9.86
C ALA A 59 34.86 0.57 -8.95
N SER A 60 36.17 0.59 -8.68
CA SER A 60 36.83 -0.31 -7.74
C SER A 60 36.26 -0.17 -6.34
N TYR A 61 36.07 1.07 -5.85
CA TYR A 61 35.38 1.34 -4.59
C TYR A 61 33.97 0.71 -4.55
N ARG A 62 33.16 0.92 -5.60
CA ARG A 62 31.82 0.34 -5.70
C ARG A 62 31.86 -1.18 -5.57
N ASP A 63 32.73 -1.84 -6.32
CA ASP A 63 32.78 -3.30 -6.40
C ASP A 63 33.29 -3.91 -5.09
N GLN A 64 34.32 -3.33 -4.47
CA GLN A 64 34.79 -3.71 -3.15
C GLN A 64 33.69 -3.54 -2.09
N ARG A 65 32.96 -2.43 -2.12
CA ARG A 65 31.86 -2.18 -1.17
C ARG A 65 30.71 -3.18 -1.34
N LEU A 66 30.40 -3.60 -2.57
CA LEU A 66 29.38 -4.62 -2.84
C LEU A 66 29.80 -6.01 -2.35
N ALA A 67 31.10 -6.33 -2.44
CA ALA A 67 31.65 -7.61 -1.97
C ALA A 67 31.76 -7.69 -0.42
N GLN A 68 31.75 -6.55 0.28
CA GLN A 68 31.88 -6.53 1.73
C GLN A 68 30.66 -7.08 2.46
N ILE A 69 30.93 -7.75 3.58
CA ILE A 69 29.91 -8.25 4.52
C ILE A 69 29.75 -7.23 5.65
N ASN A 70 28.51 -6.88 5.96
CA ASN A 70 28.22 -6.04 7.11
C ASN A 70 28.43 -6.84 8.41
N PRO A 71 29.38 -6.45 9.27
CA PRO A 71 29.74 -7.24 10.46
C PRO A 71 28.59 -7.36 11.46
N ARG A 72 27.66 -6.39 11.46
CA ARG A 72 26.52 -6.38 12.38
C ARG A 72 25.39 -7.32 11.93
N THR A 73 25.25 -7.53 10.62
CA THR A 73 24.11 -8.30 10.07
C THR A 73 24.53 -9.60 9.40
N GLY A 74 25.83 -9.85 9.21
CA GLY A 74 26.35 -11.02 8.49
C GLY A 74 25.93 -11.10 7.02
N ARG A 75 25.42 -10.00 6.44
CA ARG A 75 24.88 -9.94 5.08
C ARG A 75 25.73 -9.04 4.21
N GLN A 76 25.79 -9.34 2.91
CA GLN A 76 26.40 -8.46 1.91
C GLN A 76 25.75 -7.08 1.93
N ILE A 77 26.55 -6.06 1.62
CA ILE A 77 26.09 -4.69 1.59
C ILE A 77 25.18 -4.48 0.38
N THR A 78 23.97 -3.98 0.64
CA THR A 78 22.98 -3.81 -0.42
C THR A 78 23.41 -2.78 -1.45
N GLY A 79 23.08 -2.99 -2.72
CA GLY A 79 23.39 -2.05 -3.80
C GLY A 79 22.85 -0.65 -3.57
N ASN A 80 21.72 -0.50 -2.86
CA ASN A 80 21.18 0.81 -2.51
C ASN A 80 22.06 1.57 -1.50
N THR A 81 22.74 0.87 -0.58
CA THR A 81 23.71 1.49 0.34
C THR A 81 24.86 2.11 -0.45
N VAL A 82 25.49 1.32 -1.32
CA VAL A 82 26.60 1.76 -2.18
C VAL A 82 26.15 2.89 -3.11
N ARG A 83 24.94 2.81 -3.68
CA ARG A 83 24.37 3.88 -4.51
C ARG A 83 24.24 5.21 -3.76
N LEU A 84 23.90 5.19 -2.47
CA LEU A 84 23.81 6.41 -1.64
C LEU A 84 25.19 6.96 -1.27
N GLU A 85 26.19 6.10 -1.08
CA GLU A 85 27.60 6.49 -0.93
C GLU A 85 28.10 7.19 -2.22
N LEU A 86 27.85 6.58 -3.39
CA LEU A 86 28.16 7.18 -4.69
C LEU A 86 27.41 8.50 -4.94
N ALA A 87 26.16 8.61 -4.52
CA ALA A 87 25.40 9.87 -4.64
C ALA A 87 26.03 10.99 -3.80
N LEU A 88 26.52 10.68 -2.59
CA LEU A 88 27.25 11.63 -1.75
C LEU A 88 28.55 12.06 -2.42
N LEU A 89 29.35 11.09 -2.90
CA LEU A 89 30.60 11.38 -3.62
C LEU A 89 30.32 12.24 -4.85
N SER A 90 29.31 11.92 -5.65
CA SER A 90 28.92 12.71 -6.82
C SER A 90 28.58 14.15 -6.45
N SER A 91 27.83 14.37 -5.36
CA SER A 91 27.54 15.72 -4.85
C SER A 91 28.79 16.45 -4.40
N LEU A 92 29.69 15.78 -3.68
CA LEU A 92 30.95 16.35 -3.22
C LEU A 92 31.84 16.76 -4.38
N PHE A 93 32.03 15.88 -5.37
CA PHE A 93 32.85 16.16 -6.55
C PHE A 93 32.28 17.29 -7.42
N ASN A 94 30.95 17.43 -7.47
CA ASN A 94 30.32 18.57 -8.15
C ASN A 94 30.70 19.91 -7.51
N ILE A 95 30.59 20.00 -6.18
CA ILE A 95 30.96 21.20 -5.43
C ILE A 95 32.48 21.43 -5.51
N ALA A 96 33.27 20.37 -5.39
CA ALA A 96 34.72 20.45 -5.47
C ALA A 96 35.23 21.00 -6.81
N ARG A 97 34.58 20.62 -7.92
CA ARG A 97 34.84 21.11 -9.28
C ARG A 97 34.48 22.59 -9.44
N VAL A 98 33.31 22.99 -8.95
CA VAL A 98 32.75 24.33 -9.21
C VAL A 98 33.28 25.37 -8.21
N GLU A 99 33.24 25.04 -6.92
CA GLU A 99 33.47 26.03 -5.85
C GLU A 99 34.85 25.91 -5.21
N TRP A 100 35.43 24.70 -5.12
CA TRP A 100 36.69 24.51 -4.41
C TRP A 100 37.92 24.49 -5.31
N GLY A 101 37.73 24.25 -6.61
CA GLY A 101 38.81 24.15 -7.60
C GLY A 101 39.79 23.02 -7.30
N THR A 102 39.34 21.92 -6.68
CA THR A 102 40.20 20.79 -6.26
C THR A 102 40.15 19.59 -7.19
N CYS A 103 39.25 19.60 -8.17
CA CYS A 103 39.22 18.62 -9.27
C CYS A 103 38.65 19.30 -10.54
N ARG A 104 38.88 18.70 -11.71
CA ARG A 104 38.34 19.21 -12.99
C ARG A 104 37.02 18.57 -13.39
N MET A 105 36.82 17.31 -13.01
CA MET A 105 35.67 16.52 -13.41
C MET A 105 35.09 15.77 -12.21
N ASN A 106 33.87 15.26 -12.38
CA ASN A 106 33.25 14.36 -11.43
C ASN A 106 33.46 12.90 -11.88
N PRO A 107 34.37 12.14 -11.24
CA PRO A 107 34.66 10.76 -11.64
C PRO A 107 33.47 9.81 -11.39
N VAL A 108 32.45 10.23 -10.65
CA VAL A 108 31.28 9.39 -10.33
C VAL A 108 30.22 9.40 -11.44
N GLU A 109 30.19 10.43 -12.28
CA GLU A 109 29.16 10.59 -13.33
C GLU A 109 29.15 9.44 -14.33
N LEU A 110 30.33 8.90 -14.66
CA LEU A 110 30.52 7.84 -15.66
C LEU A 110 30.44 6.43 -15.07
N VAL A 111 30.32 6.29 -13.74
CA VAL A 111 30.30 4.99 -13.08
C VAL A 111 28.90 4.40 -13.10
N ARG A 112 28.79 3.17 -13.62
CA ARG A 112 27.55 2.39 -13.56
C ARG A 112 27.14 2.17 -12.11
N LYS A 113 25.92 2.56 -11.76
CA LYS A 113 25.38 2.43 -10.40
C LYS A 113 24.78 1.03 -10.21
N PRO A 114 24.84 0.46 -8.98
CA PRO A 114 24.18 -0.81 -8.69
C PRO A 114 22.68 -0.74 -9.01
N LYS A 115 22.10 -1.86 -9.44
CA LYS A 115 20.66 -1.96 -9.67
C LYS A 115 19.90 -1.68 -8.37
N ILE A 116 18.79 -0.97 -8.48
CA ILE A 116 17.89 -0.74 -7.36
C ILE A 116 17.13 -2.05 -7.13
N ASN A 117 17.28 -2.65 -5.96
CA ASN A 117 16.49 -3.81 -5.58
C ASN A 117 15.01 -3.43 -5.48
N ASN A 118 14.14 -4.36 -5.83
CA ASN A 118 12.70 -4.18 -5.66
C ASN A 118 12.36 -3.87 -4.20
N GLY A 119 11.38 -2.99 -4.00
CA GLY A 119 10.84 -2.73 -2.68
C GLY A 119 10.27 -4.00 -2.05
N ARG A 120 10.19 -4.04 -0.71
CA ARG A 120 9.62 -5.17 0.02
C ARG A 120 8.13 -5.32 -0.32
N ASP A 121 7.69 -6.57 -0.51
CA ASP A 121 6.29 -6.92 -0.78
C ASP A 121 5.67 -7.71 0.39
N ARG A 122 6.28 -7.61 1.57
CA ARG A 122 5.80 -8.24 2.81
C ARG A 122 4.51 -7.56 3.27
N ARG A 123 3.42 -8.32 3.34
CA ARG A 123 2.13 -7.91 3.93
C ARG A 123 1.93 -8.48 5.32
N LEU A 124 1.26 -7.75 6.21
CA LEU A 124 0.88 -8.26 7.53
C LEU A 124 -0.27 -9.26 7.37
N THR A 125 -0.11 -10.48 7.89
CA THR A 125 -1.20 -11.47 7.86
C THR A 125 -2.22 -11.23 8.97
N SER A 126 -3.46 -11.66 8.78
CA SER A 126 -4.52 -11.51 9.79
C SER A 126 -4.18 -12.23 11.11
N GLY A 127 -3.44 -13.35 11.05
CA GLY A 127 -2.94 -14.05 12.23
C GLY A 127 -1.91 -13.24 13.01
N GLU A 128 -0.93 -12.64 12.31
CA GLU A 128 0.07 -11.76 12.91
C GLU A 128 -0.55 -10.49 13.49
N GLU A 129 -1.50 -9.89 12.78
CA GLU A 129 -2.24 -8.72 13.24
C GLU A 129 -2.93 -8.98 14.58
N ARG A 130 -3.67 -10.10 14.69
CA ARG A 130 -4.33 -10.48 15.95
C ARG A 130 -3.34 -10.68 17.09
N ARG A 131 -2.21 -11.35 16.84
CA ARG A 131 -1.18 -11.59 17.87
C ARG A 131 -0.50 -10.30 18.32
N LEU A 132 -0.10 -9.43 17.38
CA LEU A 132 0.52 -8.14 17.68
C LEU A 132 -0.46 -7.21 18.41
N SER A 133 -1.71 -7.14 17.94
CA SER A 133 -2.77 -6.36 18.57
C SER A 133 -2.96 -6.76 20.03
N ARG A 134 -3.06 -8.07 20.33
CA ARG A 134 -3.18 -8.57 21.71
C ARG A 134 -1.93 -8.26 22.54
N TYR A 135 -0.75 -8.57 22.01
CA TYR A 135 0.52 -8.32 22.70
C TYR A 135 0.67 -6.86 23.11
N PHE A 136 0.40 -5.91 22.22
CA PHE A 136 0.52 -4.49 22.56
C PHE A 136 -0.57 -4.02 23.53
N ARG A 137 -1.80 -4.56 23.42
CA ARG A 137 -2.87 -4.26 24.37
C ARG A 137 -2.46 -4.58 25.80
N ASP A 138 -1.84 -5.74 26.00
CA ASP A 138 -1.46 -6.23 27.33
C ASP A 138 -0.19 -5.53 27.85
N LYS A 139 0.69 -5.06 26.96
CA LYS A 139 1.97 -4.44 27.33
C LYS A 139 1.89 -2.94 27.58
N ASN A 140 1.29 -2.19 26.66
CA ASN A 140 1.29 -0.73 26.71
C ASN A 140 0.23 -0.14 25.77
N GLN A 141 -0.66 0.69 26.33
CA GLN A 141 -1.75 1.30 25.58
C GLN A 141 -1.31 2.21 24.43
N GLN A 142 -0.21 2.96 24.58
CA GLN A 142 0.32 3.78 23.48
C GLN A 142 0.82 2.91 22.32
N LEU A 143 1.53 1.81 22.59
CA LEU A 143 1.96 0.88 21.54
C LEU A 143 0.78 0.27 20.80
N TYR A 144 -0.29 -0.07 21.53
CA TYR A 144 -1.53 -0.57 20.95
C TYR A 144 -2.12 0.44 19.96
N VAL A 145 -2.23 1.70 20.38
CA VAL A 145 -2.76 2.78 19.54
C VAL A 145 -1.84 3.09 18.35
N ILE A 146 -0.52 3.15 18.54
CA ILE A 146 0.45 3.37 17.45
C ILE A 146 0.32 2.28 16.37
N PHE A 147 0.19 1.02 16.78
CA PHE A 147 0.05 -0.11 15.85
C PHE A 147 -1.20 0.02 14.99
N HIS A 148 -2.35 0.29 15.61
CA HIS A 148 -3.63 0.42 14.88
C HIS A 148 -3.70 1.69 14.03
N LEU A 149 -3.16 2.81 14.52
CA LEU A 149 -3.08 4.04 13.71
C LEU A 149 -2.24 3.85 12.45
N ALA A 150 -1.15 3.08 12.51
CA ALA A 150 -0.35 2.80 11.32
C ALA A 150 -1.16 2.05 10.23
N LEU A 151 -2.05 1.15 10.64
CA LEU A 151 -2.92 0.37 9.75
C LEU A 151 -4.10 1.20 9.20
N GLU A 152 -4.63 2.13 10.00
CA GLU A 152 -5.81 2.92 9.63
C GLU A 152 -5.48 4.21 8.84
N THR A 153 -4.27 4.75 8.98
CA THR A 153 -3.91 6.07 8.39
C THR A 153 -2.82 6.00 7.33
N ALA A 154 -2.12 4.86 7.23
CA ALA A 154 -0.90 4.70 6.44
C ALA A 154 0.21 5.74 6.75
N MET A 155 0.18 6.43 7.88
CA MET A 155 1.19 7.44 8.25
C MET A 155 2.59 6.84 8.38
N ARG A 156 3.64 7.67 8.21
CA ARG A 156 5.02 7.23 8.51
C ARG A 156 5.20 7.11 10.02
N GLN A 157 6.08 6.20 10.46
CA GLN A 157 6.41 6.06 11.89
C GLN A 157 6.77 7.39 12.55
N GLY A 158 7.60 8.21 11.91
CA GLY A 158 7.96 9.52 12.43
C GLY A 158 6.74 10.43 12.60
N GLU A 159 5.85 10.47 11.59
CA GLU A 159 4.62 11.27 11.62
C GLU A 159 3.70 10.82 12.78
N ILE A 160 3.56 9.52 13.02
CA ILE A 160 2.77 8.99 14.14
C ILE A 160 3.38 9.40 15.48
N LEU A 161 4.68 9.15 15.68
CA LEU A 161 5.34 9.40 16.96
C LEU A 161 5.46 10.89 17.32
N THR A 162 5.40 11.79 16.34
CA THR A 162 5.42 13.24 16.55
C THR A 162 4.04 13.88 16.43
N LEU A 163 2.95 13.09 16.45
CA LEU A 163 1.60 13.64 16.53
C LEU A 163 1.45 14.47 17.81
N ARG A 164 0.72 15.59 17.69
CA ARG A 164 0.44 16.51 18.79
C ARG A 164 -1.05 16.72 18.93
N TRP A 165 -1.54 16.82 20.17
CA TRP A 165 -2.97 16.91 20.46
C TRP A 165 -3.63 18.15 19.85
N GLU A 166 -2.93 19.29 19.86
CA GLU A 166 -3.42 20.54 19.25
C GLU A 166 -3.58 20.48 17.72
N HIS A 167 -3.04 19.45 17.07
CA HIS A 167 -3.19 19.20 15.64
C HIS A 167 -4.20 18.10 15.32
N LEU A 168 -4.93 17.59 16.32
CA LEU A 168 -5.94 16.57 16.16
C LEU A 168 -7.33 17.17 16.31
N ASP A 169 -8.08 17.15 15.21
CA ASP A 169 -9.51 17.41 15.22
C ASP A 169 -10.26 16.07 15.21
N LEU A 170 -10.56 15.53 16.39
CA LEU A 170 -11.28 14.26 16.51
C LEU A 170 -12.77 14.38 16.16
N GLN A 171 -13.34 15.58 16.21
CA GLN A 171 -14.73 15.83 15.86
C GLN A 171 -14.92 15.71 14.34
N HIS A 172 -14.14 16.46 13.57
CA HIS A 172 -14.15 16.42 12.11
C HIS A 172 -13.35 15.25 11.52
N GLY A 173 -12.50 14.62 12.35
CA GLY A 173 -11.73 13.44 11.98
C GLY A 173 -10.54 13.75 11.09
N VAL A 174 -9.73 14.72 11.49
CA VAL A 174 -8.54 15.15 10.75
C VAL A 174 -7.35 15.26 11.69
N ALA A 175 -6.19 14.76 11.27
CA ALA A 175 -4.90 15.04 11.89
C ALA A 175 -4.06 15.94 10.97
N HIS A 176 -3.73 17.13 11.45
CA HIS A 176 -2.86 18.06 10.75
C HIS A 176 -1.39 17.72 11.00
N LEU A 177 -0.59 17.58 9.93
CA LEU A 177 0.85 17.34 10.01
C LEU A 177 1.59 18.59 9.50
N PRO A 178 2.05 19.50 10.37
CA PRO A 178 2.66 20.76 9.95
C PRO A 178 4.02 20.55 9.29
N GLU A 179 4.81 19.60 9.82
CA GLU A 179 6.07 19.19 9.23
C GLU A 179 6.06 17.71 8.87
N THR A 180 6.33 17.41 7.60
CA THR A 180 6.51 16.04 7.15
C THR A 180 7.94 15.81 6.68
N LYS A 181 8.34 14.53 6.59
CA LYS A 181 9.63 14.11 5.99
C LYS A 181 9.84 14.70 4.58
N ASN A 182 8.74 15.02 3.90
CA ASN A 182 8.67 15.59 2.58
C ASN A 182 8.36 17.11 2.59
N GLY A 183 8.57 17.81 3.71
CA GLY A 183 8.59 19.27 3.78
C GLY A 183 7.31 20.02 3.43
N SER A 184 6.22 19.32 3.10
CA SER A 184 4.91 19.94 2.87
C SER A 184 3.98 19.56 4.02
N PRO A 185 3.25 20.54 4.61
CA PRO A 185 2.17 20.22 5.53
C PRO A 185 1.10 19.43 4.81
N ARG A 186 0.38 18.58 5.53
CA ARG A 186 -0.77 17.85 4.97
C ARG A 186 -1.71 17.39 6.07
N ASP A 187 -2.96 17.22 5.68
CA ASP A 187 -4.00 16.66 6.53
C ASP A 187 -4.16 15.16 6.27
N VAL A 188 -4.37 14.41 7.34
CA VAL A 188 -4.63 12.97 7.31
C VAL A 188 -6.06 12.75 7.81
N PRO A 189 -6.97 12.22 6.99
CA PRO A 189 -8.29 11.84 7.46
C PRO A 189 -8.19 10.66 8.43
N LEU A 190 -8.96 10.73 9.51
CA LEU A 190 -9.03 9.73 10.56
C LEU A 190 -10.34 8.95 10.43
N SER A 191 -10.23 7.64 10.16
CA SER A 191 -11.39 6.75 10.17
C SER A 191 -12.07 6.75 11.55
N ARG A 192 -13.34 6.29 11.62
CA ARG A 192 -14.03 6.09 12.91
C ARG A 192 -13.21 5.22 13.86
N LYS A 193 -12.54 4.19 13.33
CA LYS A 193 -11.65 3.31 14.09
C LYS A 193 -10.41 4.07 14.58
N ALA A 194 -9.71 4.78 13.71
CA ALA A 194 -8.54 5.57 14.10
C ALA A 194 -8.85 6.54 15.25
N ARG A 195 -9.99 7.23 15.18
CA ARG A 195 -10.47 8.11 16.26
C ARG A 195 -10.75 7.35 17.55
N SER A 196 -11.43 6.22 17.49
CA SER A 196 -11.68 5.39 18.67
C SER A 196 -10.41 4.95 19.39
N TYR A 197 -9.32 4.67 18.66
CA TYR A 197 -8.03 4.34 19.25
C TYR A 197 -7.35 5.55 19.91
N LEU A 198 -7.40 6.72 19.26
CA LEU A 198 -6.87 7.96 19.85
C LEU A 198 -7.63 8.34 21.13
N GLN A 199 -8.94 8.15 21.16
CA GLN A 199 -9.79 8.42 22.33
C GLN A 199 -9.52 7.49 23.51
N MET A 200 -8.78 6.39 23.33
CA MET A 200 -8.36 5.54 24.44
C MET A 200 -7.27 6.22 25.30
N LEU A 201 -6.54 7.18 24.74
CA LEU A 201 -5.46 7.90 25.43
C LEU A 201 -6.03 9.11 26.17
N PRO A 202 -5.40 9.54 27.28
CA PRO A 202 -5.78 10.78 27.96
C PRO A 202 -5.54 11.96 27.03
N GLN A 203 -6.64 12.62 26.64
CA GLN A 203 -6.60 13.78 25.76
C GLN A 203 -6.06 14.99 26.51
N GLN A 204 -5.23 15.78 25.84
CA GLN A 204 -4.65 17.02 26.37
C GLN A 204 -4.93 18.15 25.38
N LEU A 205 -4.87 19.40 25.85
CA LEU A 205 -5.05 20.56 24.96
C LEU A 205 -3.84 20.76 24.04
N ASN A 206 -2.65 20.41 24.50
CA ASN A 206 -1.41 20.52 23.75
C ASN A 206 -0.41 19.44 24.14
N GLY A 207 0.62 19.26 23.30
CA GLY A 207 1.73 18.34 23.55
C GLY A 207 1.66 17.07 22.72
N ASN A 208 2.66 16.21 22.89
CA ASN A 208 2.78 14.99 22.09
C ASN A 208 1.72 13.96 22.50
N VAL A 209 1.10 13.32 21.51
CA VAL A 209 0.16 12.21 21.71
C VAL A 209 0.87 10.98 22.27
N PHE A 210 2.13 10.78 21.89
CA PHE A 210 2.95 9.65 22.31
C PHE A 210 4.24 10.11 22.98
N THR A 211 4.66 9.38 24.02
CA THR A 211 5.91 9.65 24.74
C THR A 211 7.10 8.86 24.18
N TYR A 212 6.87 8.03 23.16
CA TYR A 212 7.90 7.20 22.56
C TYR A 212 8.84 7.97 21.65
N THR A 213 10.14 7.84 21.92
CA THR A 213 11.18 8.22 20.97
C THR A 213 11.26 7.22 19.81
N SER A 214 11.85 7.64 18.68
CA SER A 214 12.04 6.77 17.52
C SER A 214 12.87 5.51 17.84
N SER A 215 13.89 5.64 18.69
CA SER A 215 14.73 4.53 19.15
C SER A 215 13.98 3.61 20.12
N GLY A 216 13.30 4.19 21.13
CA GLY A 216 12.50 3.45 22.10
C GLY A 216 11.42 2.61 21.42
N PHE A 217 10.69 3.19 20.48
CA PHE A 217 9.68 2.48 19.70
C PHE A 217 10.27 1.33 18.86
N LYS A 218 11.40 1.57 18.17
CA LYS A 218 12.07 0.50 17.38
C LYS A 218 12.50 -0.67 18.25
N SER A 219 12.96 -0.41 19.46
CA SER A 219 13.28 -1.46 20.44
C SER A 219 12.03 -2.23 20.85
N ALA A 220 10.95 -1.54 21.23
CA ALA A 220 9.69 -2.18 21.60
C ALA A 220 9.11 -3.05 20.47
N TRP A 221 9.11 -2.54 19.23
CA TRP A 221 8.69 -3.29 18.05
C TRP A 221 9.53 -4.55 17.84
N ARG A 222 10.86 -4.44 17.95
CA ARG A 222 11.76 -5.60 17.81
C ARG A 222 11.50 -6.65 18.89
N THR A 223 11.31 -6.25 20.14
CA THR A 223 10.99 -7.17 21.24
C THR A 223 9.68 -7.90 20.96
N ALA A 224 8.63 -7.19 20.53
CA ALA A 224 7.34 -7.82 20.20
C ALA A 224 7.47 -8.89 19.10
N LEU A 225 8.25 -8.62 18.05
CA LEU A 225 8.47 -9.61 16.99
C LEU A 225 9.25 -10.84 17.46
N LEU A 226 10.24 -10.66 18.35
CA LEU A 226 11.01 -11.76 18.91
C LEU A 226 10.13 -12.64 19.81
N ASP A 227 9.38 -12.04 20.72
CA ASP A 227 8.49 -12.75 21.65
C ASP A 227 7.41 -13.54 20.90
N LEU A 228 6.86 -12.95 19.82
CA LEU A 228 5.82 -13.56 19.00
C LEU A 228 6.35 -14.45 17.88
N LYS A 229 7.68 -14.58 17.75
CA LYS A 229 8.36 -15.33 16.67
C LYS A 229 7.85 -14.92 15.28
N ILE A 230 7.70 -13.61 15.05
CA ILE A 230 7.31 -13.05 13.76
C ILE A 230 8.56 -12.68 12.98
N GLU A 231 8.75 -13.34 11.85
CA GLU A 231 9.92 -13.14 11.01
C GLU A 231 9.70 -12.09 9.93
N ASN A 232 10.78 -11.35 9.66
CA ASN A 232 10.91 -10.46 8.50
C ASN A 232 9.74 -9.47 8.34
N LEU A 233 9.19 -8.95 9.45
CA LEU A 233 8.19 -7.88 9.43
C LEU A 233 8.81 -6.58 9.96
N HIS A 234 8.74 -5.50 9.20
CA HIS A 234 9.14 -4.17 9.65
C HIS A 234 7.91 -3.34 9.96
N PHE A 235 8.02 -2.38 10.89
CA PHE A 235 6.90 -1.48 11.17
C PHE A 235 6.47 -0.69 9.92
N HIS A 236 7.40 -0.39 9.00
CA HIS A 236 7.05 0.27 7.74
C HIS A 236 6.20 -0.62 6.80
N ASP A 237 6.24 -1.95 6.97
CA ASP A 237 5.39 -2.86 6.22
C ASP A 237 3.89 -2.65 6.59
N LEU A 238 3.58 -2.11 7.78
CA LEU A 238 2.21 -1.73 8.15
C LEU A 238 1.64 -0.60 7.28
N ARG A 239 2.50 0.34 6.87
CA ARG A 239 2.10 1.37 5.92
C ARG A 239 1.83 0.78 4.53
N HIS A 240 2.64 -0.19 4.10
CA HIS A 240 2.39 -0.93 2.86
C HIS A 240 1.08 -1.71 2.93
N GLU A 241 0.78 -2.31 4.08
CA GLU A 241 -0.48 -2.99 4.35
C GLU A 241 -1.67 -2.02 4.29
N ALA A 242 -1.59 -0.88 5.01
CA ALA A 242 -2.65 0.13 5.01
C ALA A 242 -2.98 0.65 3.61
N ILE A 243 -1.95 0.92 2.80
CA ILE A 243 -2.15 1.36 1.41
C ILE A 243 -2.80 0.25 0.58
N SER A 244 -2.36 -1.00 0.73
CA SER A 244 -3.00 -2.15 0.06
C SER A 244 -4.48 -2.23 0.42
N ARG A 245 -4.83 -2.10 1.71
CA ARG A 245 -6.22 -2.05 2.17
C ARG A 245 -7.01 -0.90 1.55
N PHE A 246 -6.43 0.31 1.47
CA PHE A 246 -7.09 1.43 0.82
C PHE A 246 -7.41 1.18 -0.65
N PHE A 247 -6.51 0.51 -1.38
CA PHE A 247 -6.79 0.08 -2.75
C PHE A 247 -7.86 -1.02 -2.80
N GLU A 248 -7.83 -1.97 -1.88
CA GLU A 248 -8.80 -3.08 -1.77
C GLU A 248 -10.20 -2.60 -1.38
N LEU A 249 -10.35 -1.49 -0.65
CA LEU A 249 -11.65 -0.88 -0.36
C LEU A 249 -12.41 -0.48 -1.65
N GLY A 250 -11.69 -0.17 -2.74
CA GLY A 250 -12.28 0.17 -4.04
C GLY A 250 -12.99 1.53 -4.11
N THR A 251 -13.16 2.22 -2.98
CA THR A 251 -13.81 3.53 -2.84
C THR A 251 -12.86 4.70 -3.15
N LEU A 252 -11.58 4.56 -2.80
CA LEU A 252 -10.58 5.62 -2.95
C LEU A 252 -9.86 5.54 -4.29
N ASN A 253 -9.69 6.67 -4.96
CA ASN A 253 -8.87 6.82 -6.16
C ASN A 253 -7.36 6.93 -5.83
N VAL A 254 -6.50 6.80 -6.86
CA VAL A 254 -5.04 6.78 -6.67
C VAL A 254 -4.53 8.09 -6.06
N ILE A 255 -5.15 9.22 -6.42
CA ILE A 255 -4.78 10.56 -5.94
C ILE A 255 -5.17 10.71 -4.46
N GLU A 256 -6.38 10.27 -4.09
CA GLU A 256 -6.83 10.24 -2.69
C GLU A 256 -5.91 9.38 -1.83
N VAL A 257 -5.59 8.17 -2.28
CA VAL A 257 -4.63 7.31 -1.56
C VAL A 257 -3.26 7.99 -1.46
N ALA A 258 -2.80 8.67 -2.51
CA ALA A 258 -1.54 9.42 -2.48
C ALA A 258 -1.57 10.59 -1.49
N ALA A 259 -2.69 11.31 -1.39
CA ALA A 259 -2.90 12.40 -0.44
C ALA A 259 -2.90 11.88 1.01
N ILE A 260 -3.70 10.84 1.29
CA ILE A 260 -3.80 10.20 2.62
C ILE A 260 -2.45 9.65 3.07
N SER A 261 -1.73 8.98 2.18
CA SER A 261 -0.43 8.40 2.52
C SER A 261 0.72 9.43 2.41
N GLY A 262 0.57 10.58 1.76
CA GLY A 262 1.64 11.56 1.59
C GLY A 262 2.76 11.10 0.64
N HIS A 263 2.39 10.49 -0.50
CA HIS A 263 3.30 10.19 -1.60
C HIS A 263 3.41 11.39 -2.56
N ARG A 264 4.63 11.85 -2.82
CA ARG A 264 4.89 12.94 -3.79
C ARG A 264 4.77 12.51 -5.25
N SER A 265 4.99 11.24 -5.56
CA SER A 265 4.94 10.70 -6.91
C SER A 265 4.04 9.49 -6.95
N LEU A 266 3.09 9.50 -7.89
CA LEU A 266 2.15 8.39 -8.12
C LEU A 266 2.87 7.12 -8.59
N ASN A 267 4.07 7.23 -9.17
CA ASN A 267 4.89 6.08 -9.54
C ASN A 267 5.22 5.18 -8.34
N MET A 268 5.31 5.75 -7.13
CA MET A 268 5.51 4.96 -5.91
C MET A 268 4.29 4.08 -5.57
N LEU A 269 3.10 4.44 -6.05
CA LEU A 269 1.87 3.68 -5.87
C LEU A 269 1.60 2.68 -7.00
N LYS A 270 2.38 2.71 -8.10
CA LYS A 270 2.21 1.79 -9.24
C LYS A 270 2.24 0.32 -8.80
N ARG A 271 2.98 0.00 -7.74
CA ARG A 271 3.01 -1.37 -7.19
C ARG A 271 1.69 -1.83 -6.59
N TYR A 272 0.74 -0.95 -6.27
CA TYR A 272 -0.57 -1.36 -5.74
C TYR A 272 -1.67 -1.36 -6.81
N THR A 273 -1.38 -0.88 -8.03
CA THR A 273 -2.41 -0.80 -9.08
C THR A 273 -2.86 -2.19 -9.55
N HIS A 274 -2.03 -3.23 -9.38
CA HIS A 274 -2.44 -4.60 -9.68
C HIS A 274 -3.55 -5.11 -8.75
N LEU A 275 -3.62 -4.60 -7.51
CA LEU A 275 -4.71 -4.93 -6.57
C LEU A 275 -6.07 -4.43 -7.07
N ARG A 276 -6.07 -3.47 -8.00
CA ARG A 276 -7.28 -3.01 -8.69
C ARG A 276 -7.66 -3.84 -9.89
N ALA A 277 -6.81 -4.73 -10.43
CA ALA A 277 -7.10 -5.41 -11.70
C ALA A 277 -8.43 -6.18 -11.64
N TYR A 278 -8.69 -6.91 -10.56
CA TYR A 278 -9.95 -7.62 -10.34
C TYR A 278 -11.16 -6.67 -10.19
N GLN A 279 -10.96 -5.52 -9.54
CA GLN A 279 -11.99 -4.49 -9.43
C GLN A 279 -12.20 -3.71 -10.73
N LEU A 280 -11.17 -3.59 -11.56
CA LEU A 280 -11.24 -3.01 -12.88
C LEU A 280 -12.00 -3.94 -13.82
N VAL A 281 -11.89 -5.27 -13.68
CA VAL A 281 -12.80 -6.20 -14.36
C VAL A 281 -14.23 -5.85 -13.97
N SER A 282 -14.54 -5.74 -12.68
CA SER A 282 -15.88 -5.32 -12.24
C SER A 282 -16.30 -3.92 -12.73
N LYS A 283 -15.38 -2.96 -12.93
CA LYS A 283 -15.68 -1.60 -13.45
C LYS A 283 -15.78 -1.52 -14.97
N LEU A 284 -15.00 -2.33 -15.69
CA LEU A 284 -15.09 -2.53 -17.14
C LEU A 284 -16.39 -3.28 -17.45
N ASP A 285 -16.72 -4.28 -16.64
CA ASP A 285 -18.02 -4.96 -16.62
C ASP A 285 -19.12 -4.05 -16.07
N ALA A 286 -18.82 -3.06 -15.23
CA ALA A 286 -19.81 -2.08 -14.77
C ALA A 286 -20.16 -1.06 -15.85
N ARG A 287 -19.31 -0.82 -16.84
CA ARG A 287 -19.78 -0.19 -18.10
C ARG A 287 -20.82 -1.05 -18.82
N ARG A 288 -20.94 -2.34 -18.48
CA ARG A 288 -22.06 -3.24 -18.84
C ARG A 288 -23.15 -3.37 -17.76
N LYS A 289 -22.95 -2.89 -16.52
CA LYS A 289 -23.91 -2.92 -15.40
C LYS A 289 -24.20 -1.47 -14.95
N GLN A 290 -25.10 -0.71 -15.58
CA GLN A 290 -26.56 -0.89 -15.47
C GLN A 290 -26.97 -1.90 -14.39
N THR A 291 -26.56 -1.67 -13.14
CA THR A 291 -27.05 -2.41 -11.96
C THR A 291 -28.51 -2.06 -11.63
N SER A 292 -29.28 -1.60 -12.62
CA SER A 292 -30.75 -1.62 -12.65
C SER A 292 -31.30 -2.84 -13.44
N LYS A 293 -30.46 -3.68 -14.06
CA LYS A 293 -30.89 -4.72 -15.02
C LYS A 293 -31.06 -6.15 -14.51
N ILE A 294 -30.75 -6.50 -13.25
CA ILE A 294 -30.98 -7.88 -12.77
C ILE A 294 -32.41 -8.09 -12.26
N SER A 295 -33.03 -7.08 -11.65
CA SER A 295 -34.44 -7.15 -11.20
C SER A 295 -35.45 -7.55 -12.31
N PRO A 296 -35.33 -7.10 -13.58
CA PRO A 296 -36.24 -7.55 -14.63
C PRO A 296 -36.07 -9.02 -15.05
N TYR A 297 -34.97 -9.69 -14.72
CA TYR A 297 -34.77 -11.09 -15.10
C TYR A 297 -35.51 -12.08 -14.19
N PHE A 298 -35.84 -11.68 -12.96
CA PHE A 298 -36.42 -12.58 -11.96
C PHE A 298 -37.83 -12.12 -11.56
N VAL A 299 -38.70 -12.00 -12.56
CA VAL A 299 -40.12 -11.68 -12.41
C VAL A 299 -40.98 -12.96 -12.33
N PRO A 300 -42.17 -12.92 -11.71
CA PRO A 300 -43.09 -14.04 -11.73
C PRO A 300 -43.63 -14.30 -13.14
N TYR A 301 -43.79 -15.58 -13.50
CA TYR A 301 -44.39 -15.99 -14.78
C TYR A 301 -45.73 -16.69 -14.56
N PRO A 302 -46.72 -16.46 -15.42
CA PRO A 302 -47.98 -17.18 -15.35
C PRO A 302 -47.76 -18.63 -15.82
N ALA A 303 -48.40 -19.55 -15.11
CA ALA A 303 -48.39 -20.97 -15.39
C ALA A 303 -49.80 -21.55 -15.24
N THR A 304 -50.03 -22.70 -15.87
CA THR A 304 -51.28 -23.44 -15.73
C THR A 304 -51.06 -24.67 -14.88
N VAL A 305 -52.01 -24.95 -13.99
CA VAL A 305 -52.00 -26.16 -13.17
C VAL A 305 -53.09 -27.08 -13.70
N GLY A 306 -52.77 -28.35 -13.91
CA GLY A 306 -53.73 -29.37 -14.31
C GLY A 306 -53.43 -30.70 -13.63
N ASN A 307 -54.41 -31.59 -13.60
CA ASN A 307 -54.19 -32.96 -13.15
C ASN A 307 -54.11 -33.89 -14.37
N ARG A 308 -53.01 -34.62 -14.50
CA ARG A 308 -52.86 -35.68 -15.52
C ARG A 308 -52.46 -36.96 -14.82
N ASN A 309 -53.29 -38.00 -14.94
CA ASN A 309 -53.04 -39.34 -14.38
C ASN A 309 -52.75 -39.34 -12.87
N GLY A 310 -53.39 -38.46 -12.08
CA GLY A 310 -53.23 -38.40 -10.63
C GLY A 310 -52.06 -37.55 -10.13
N LEU A 311 -51.29 -36.92 -11.04
CA LEU A 311 -50.22 -35.98 -10.70
C LEU A 311 -50.64 -34.55 -11.06
N PHE A 312 -50.25 -33.61 -10.20
CA PHE A 312 -50.34 -32.18 -10.49
C PHE A 312 -49.22 -31.79 -11.44
N VAL A 313 -49.62 -31.17 -12.55
CA VAL A 313 -48.75 -30.74 -13.62
C VAL A 313 -48.79 -29.22 -13.70
N VAL A 314 -47.62 -28.58 -13.60
CA VAL A 314 -47.48 -27.12 -13.79
C VAL A 314 -46.76 -26.87 -15.10
N THR A 315 -47.38 -26.11 -16.01
CA THR A 315 -46.81 -25.78 -17.32
C THR A 315 -46.51 -24.29 -17.42
N LEU A 316 -45.25 -23.96 -17.69
CA LEU A 316 -44.73 -22.62 -17.97
C LEU A 316 -44.66 -22.43 -19.50
N HIS A 317 -45.74 -21.93 -20.08
CA HIS A 317 -45.91 -21.81 -21.54
C HIS A 317 -44.85 -20.94 -22.21
N ASP A 318 -44.39 -19.89 -21.54
CA ASP A 318 -43.35 -18.98 -22.09
C ASP A 318 -41.99 -19.67 -22.30
N PHE A 319 -41.76 -20.83 -21.67
CA PHE A 319 -40.48 -21.56 -21.74
C PHE A 319 -40.63 -22.99 -22.25
N ASP A 320 -41.85 -23.44 -22.58
CA ASP A 320 -42.16 -24.85 -22.88
C ASP A 320 -41.67 -25.82 -21.79
N LEU A 321 -41.80 -25.42 -20.52
CA LEU A 321 -41.36 -26.21 -19.37
C LEU A 321 -42.56 -26.79 -18.59
N GLU A 322 -42.40 -28.02 -18.10
CA GLU A 322 -43.42 -28.71 -17.30
C GLU A 322 -42.79 -29.36 -16.07
N THR A 323 -43.46 -29.25 -14.92
CA THR A 323 -43.12 -30.02 -13.70
C THR A 323 -44.29 -30.86 -13.26
N ARG A 324 -44.00 -31.97 -12.58
CA ARG A 324 -45.01 -32.90 -12.06
C ARG A 324 -44.73 -33.23 -10.60
N ALA A 325 -45.76 -33.33 -9.78
CA ALA A 325 -45.66 -33.84 -8.42
C ALA A 325 -46.98 -34.44 -7.93
N GLU A 326 -46.92 -35.17 -6.81
CA GLU A 326 -48.09 -35.79 -6.17
C GLU A 326 -49.01 -34.74 -5.52
N THR A 327 -48.44 -33.61 -5.06
CA THR A 327 -49.20 -32.51 -4.49
C THR A 327 -49.01 -31.22 -5.28
N ARG A 328 -50.04 -30.37 -5.26
CA ARG A 328 -50.06 -29.06 -5.92
C ARG A 328 -48.90 -28.17 -5.47
N GLU A 329 -48.63 -28.12 -4.17
CA GLU A 329 -47.58 -27.29 -3.57
C GLU A 329 -46.18 -27.74 -4.01
N GLN A 330 -45.94 -29.05 -4.06
CA GLN A 330 -44.68 -29.60 -4.56
C GLN A 330 -44.50 -29.30 -6.05
N ALA A 331 -45.56 -29.41 -6.85
CA ALA A 331 -45.49 -29.12 -8.28
C ALA A 331 -45.14 -27.64 -8.54
N ILE A 332 -45.72 -26.72 -7.76
CA ILE A 332 -45.42 -25.28 -7.79
C ILE A 332 -43.99 -24.99 -7.31
N SER A 333 -43.54 -25.63 -6.23
CA SER A 333 -42.16 -25.47 -5.74
C SER A 333 -41.14 -25.95 -6.77
N HIS A 334 -41.38 -27.12 -7.38
CA HIS A 334 -40.56 -27.63 -8.48
C HIS A 334 -40.55 -26.68 -9.67
N ALA A 335 -41.70 -26.08 -10.02
CA ALA A 335 -41.81 -25.10 -11.09
C ALA A 335 -41.02 -23.82 -10.78
N SER A 336 -41.06 -23.34 -9.52
CA SER A 336 -40.26 -22.19 -9.06
C SER A 336 -38.76 -22.44 -9.21
N VAL A 337 -38.28 -23.58 -8.73
CA VAL A 337 -36.86 -23.96 -8.83
C VAL A 337 -36.45 -24.12 -10.30
N LEU A 338 -37.29 -24.73 -11.13
CA LEU A 338 -37.02 -24.89 -12.55
C LEU A 338 -36.97 -23.53 -13.27
N LEU A 339 -37.93 -22.64 -13.00
CA LEU A 339 -37.97 -21.29 -13.54
C LEU A 339 -36.73 -20.49 -13.13
N LEU A 340 -36.36 -20.52 -11.84
CA LEU A 340 -35.16 -19.85 -11.34
C LEU A 340 -33.90 -20.34 -12.06
N ARG A 341 -33.76 -21.66 -12.22
CA ARG A 341 -32.61 -22.26 -12.92
C ARG A 341 -32.55 -21.81 -14.38
N THR A 342 -33.67 -21.82 -15.09
CA THR A 342 -33.76 -21.39 -16.49
C THR A 342 -33.41 -19.91 -16.64
N LEU A 343 -33.99 -19.04 -15.81
CA LEU A 343 -33.71 -17.60 -15.81
C LEU A 343 -32.24 -17.30 -15.45
N ALA A 344 -31.67 -18.01 -14.48
CA ALA A 344 -30.28 -17.86 -14.09
C ALA A 344 -29.31 -18.30 -15.20
N GLN A 345 -29.61 -19.40 -15.90
CA GLN A 345 -28.82 -19.88 -17.04
C GLN A 345 -28.89 -18.92 -18.23
N ALA A 346 -30.07 -18.39 -18.55
CA ALA A 346 -30.24 -17.37 -19.59
C ALA A 346 -29.48 -16.08 -19.24
N ALA A 347 -29.57 -15.63 -17.98
CA ALA A 347 -28.83 -14.48 -17.48
C ALA A 347 -27.30 -14.70 -17.53
N GLN A 348 -26.83 -15.90 -17.19
CA GLN A 348 -25.40 -16.26 -17.28
C GLN A 348 -24.89 -16.23 -18.72
N ARG A 349 -25.71 -16.65 -19.69
CA ARG A 349 -25.37 -16.65 -21.12
C ARG A 349 -25.61 -15.29 -21.81
N GLY A 350 -26.24 -14.34 -21.12
CA GLY A 350 -26.61 -13.04 -21.69
C GLY A 350 -27.73 -13.12 -22.73
N GLU A 351 -28.54 -14.17 -22.68
CA GLU A 351 -29.67 -14.41 -23.58
C GLU A 351 -30.87 -13.53 -23.17
N ARG A 352 -31.73 -13.20 -24.13
CA ARG A 352 -33.02 -12.55 -23.84
C ARG A 352 -33.99 -13.61 -23.34
N VAL A 353 -34.63 -13.36 -22.21
CA VAL A 353 -35.75 -14.15 -21.71
C VAL A 353 -37.06 -13.61 -22.31
N PRO A 354 -38.07 -14.47 -22.56
CA PRO A 354 -39.42 -14.04 -22.90
C PRO A 354 -39.96 -13.02 -21.89
N THR A 355 -40.88 -12.16 -22.27
CA THR A 355 -41.66 -11.38 -21.29
C THR A 355 -42.87 -12.21 -20.85
N PRO A 356 -43.30 -12.18 -19.58
CA PRO A 356 -44.48 -12.92 -19.13
C PRO A 356 -45.69 -12.68 -20.04
N GLY A 357 -46.12 -13.73 -20.74
CA GLY A 357 -47.19 -13.68 -21.73
C GLY A 357 -48.59 -13.80 -21.12
N GLU A 358 -49.63 -13.56 -21.92
CA GLU A 358 -51.00 -13.88 -21.52
C GLU A 358 -51.28 -15.38 -21.65
N LEU A 359 -51.95 -15.97 -20.67
CA LEU A 359 -52.39 -17.37 -20.75
C LEU A 359 -53.65 -17.50 -21.63
N PRO A 360 -53.83 -18.61 -22.36
CA PRO A 360 -55.02 -18.87 -23.16
C PRO A 360 -56.31 -18.71 -22.34
N ALA A 361 -57.33 -18.08 -22.94
CA ALA A 361 -58.61 -17.74 -22.28
C ALA A 361 -59.39 -18.94 -21.73
N ASN A 362 -59.06 -20.17 -22.15
CA ASN A 362 -59.89 -21.36 -21.99
C ASN A 362 -59.29 -22.38 -20.98
N ILE A 363 -58.68 -21.91 -19.88
CA ILE A 363 -57.97 -22.76 -18.91
C ILE A 363 -58.42 -22.45 -17.48
N ASP A 364 -58.83 -23.50 -16.76
CA ASP A 364 -59.54 -23.41 -15.48
C ASP A 364 -58.67 -23.07 -14.25
N GLU A 365 -57.35 -23.32 -14.27
CA GLU A 365 -56.49 -23.00 -13.13
C GLU A 365 -55.17 -22.32 -13.53
N ARG A 366 -55.01 -21.07 -13.09
CA ARG A 366 -53.85 -20.20 -13.37
C ARG A 366 -53.12 -19.87 -12.08
N VAL A 367 -51.78 -19.89 -12.12
CA VAL A 367 -50.94 -19.53 -10.97
C VAL A 367 -49.74 -18.70 -11.43
N MET A 368 -49.28 -17.78 -10.59
CA MET A 368 -48.01 -17.07 -10.83
C MET A 368 -46.88 -17.82 -10.13
N ILE A 369 -45.88 -18.25 -10.90
CA ILE A 369 -44.69 -18.91 -10.38
C ILE A 369 -43.61 -17.85 -10.15
N CYS A 370 -43.30 -17.62 -8.89
CA CYS A 370 -42.28 -16.67 -8.46
C CYS A 370 -40.91 -17.38 -8.36
N PRO A 371 -39.88 -16.96 -9.12
CA PRO A 371 -38.58 -17.65 -9.12
C PRO A 371 -37.74 -17.43 -7.85
N LEU A 372 -38.12 -16.50 -6.98
CA LEU A 372 -37.31 -16.08 -5.82
C LEU A 372 -37.99 -16.30 -4.46
N THR A 373 -39.13 -16.99 -4.42
CA THR A 373 -39.84 -17.31 -3.17
C THR A 373 -39.54 -18.74 -2.72
N ASN A 374 -39.21 -18.88 -1.44
CA ASN A 374 -39.40 -20.12 -0.67
C ASN A 374 -40.87 -20.32 -0.38
#